data_AF-A0A349ERM7-F1
#
_entry.id   AF-A0A349ERM7-F1
#
_cell.length_a   1.000
_cell.length_b   1.000
_cell.length_c   1.000
_cell.angle_alpha   90.00
_cell.angle_beta   90.00
_cell.angle_gamma   90.00
#
_symmetry.space_group_name_H-M   'P 1'
#
loop_
_entity.id
_entity.type
_entity.pdbx_description
1 polymer ?
#
loop_
_entity_poly.entity_id
_entity_poly.type
_entity_poly.pdbx_seq_one_letter_code
_entity_poly.pdbx_strand_id
1 'polypeptide(L)'
;MSVYQLDRPTPEALSIAEDLQTTARIIKKAIKELGTKTYSHVQDLCIEINRLENRIDRKYRDALGKLVNTPGNDPVMIIKWKDIYELMEDAADRAEDVAN
;
A
#
# COMPACT_ATOMS: atom_id res chain seq x y z
N MET A 1 11.69 -14.09 3.45
CA MET A 1 11.86 -13.31 4.70
C MET A 1 13.32 -13.27 5.19
N SER A 2 14.33 -13.57 4.34
CA SER A 2 15.76 -13.60 4.73
C SER A 2 16.67 -12.56 4.06
N VAL A 3 16.18 -11.79 3.08
CA VAL A 3 17.02 -10.84 2.32
C VAL A 3 17.39 -9.62 3.18
N TYR A 4 16.41 -8.99 3.82
CA TYR A 4 16.65 -7.76 4.60
C TYR A 4 16.97 -8.01 6.07
N GLN A 5 16.79 -9.22 6.61
CA GLN A 5 17.08 -9.57 8.02
C GLN A 5 16.53 -8.51 9.00
N LEU A 6 15.22 -8.33 8.99
CA LEU A 6 14.50 -7.37 9.84
C LEU A 6 13.81 -8.13 10.97
N ASP A 7 14.01 -7.69 12.21
CA ASP A 7 13.45 -8.36 13.38
C ASP A 7 11.96 -8.05 13.60
N ARG A 8 11.52 -6.86 13.18
CA ARG A 8 10.15 -6.36 13.38
C ARG A 8 9.75 -5.36 12.29
N PRO A 9 8.45 -5.31 11.95
CA PRO A 9 7.94 -4.26 11.07
C PRO A 9 7.96 -2.89 11.76
N THR A 10 8.05 -1.82 10.98
CA THR A 10 7.80 -0.47 11.48
C THR A 10 6.30 -0.23 11.66
N PRO A 11 5.89 0.71 12.53
CA PRO A 11 4.50 1.15 12.62
C PRO A 11 3.94 1.63 11.27
N GLU A 12 4.77 2.31 10.48
CA GLU A 12 4.40 2.80 9.15
C GLU A 12 4.15 1.64 8.18
N ALA A 13 5.02 0.63 8.16
CA ALA A 13 4.83 -0.58 7.33
C ALA A 13 3.54 -1.33 7.69
N LEU A 14 3.23 -1.46 8.99
CA LEU A 14 1.98 -2.06 9.44
C LEU A 14 0.77 -1.25 8.96
N SER A 15 0.84 0.08 9.10
CA SER A 15 -0.25 0.96 8.68
C SER A 15 -0.51 0.94 7.18
N ILE A 16 0.53 0.80 6.35
CA ILE A 16 0.40 0.64 4.90
C ILE A 16 -0.14 -0.76 4.57
N ALA A 17 0.34 -1.81 5.25
CA ALA A 17 -0.12 -3.19 5.04
C ALA A 17 -1.61 -3.37 5.36
N GLU A 18 -2.13 -2.70 6.38
CA GLU A 18 -3.57 -2.70 6.72
C GLU A 18 -4.42 -2.09 5.59
N ASP A 19 -3.95 -1.02 4.96
CA ASP A 19 -4.61 -0.39 3.82
C ASP A 19 -4.55 -1.28 2.58
N LEU A 20 -3.39 -1.88 2.29
CA LEU A 20 -3.25 -2.85 1.20
C LEU A 20 -4.17 -4.07 1.39
N GLN A 21 -4.26 -4.59 2.62
CA GLN A 21 -5.17 -5.68 2.94
C GLN A 21 -6.64 -5.28 2.71
N THR A 22 -7.00 -4.04 3.05
CA THR A 22 -8.33 -3.49 2.79
C THR A 22 -8.57 -3.37 1.29
N THR A 23 -7.61 -2.85 0.54
CA THR A 23 -7.65 -2.71 -0.92
C THR A 23 -7.89 -4.07 -1.60
N ALA A 24 -7.15 -5.11 -1.19
CA ALA A 24 -7.34 -6.46 -1.71
C ALA A 24 -8.75 -7.02 -1.46
N ARG A 25 -9.38 -6.69 -0.32
CA ARG A 25 -10.78 -7.09 -0.04
C ARG A 25 -11.76 -6.36 -0.96
N ILE A 26 -11.52 -5.09 -1.26
CA ILE A 26 -12.38 -4.30 -2.14
C ILE A 26 -12.26 -4.81 -3.58
N ILE A 27 -11.05 -5.08 -4.07
CA ILE A 27 -10.83 -5.70 -5.39
C ILE A 27 -11.59 -7.02 -5.50
N LYS A 28 -11.49 -7.90 -4.49
CA LYS A 28 -12.24 -9.16 -4.46
C LYS A 28 -13.75 -8.94 -4.55
N LYS A 29 -14.26 -7.91 -3.87
CA LYS A 29 -15.68 -7.54 -3.92
C LYS A 29 -16.07 -7.02 -5.31
N ALA A 30 -15.25 -6.16 -5.92
CA ALA A 30 -15.48 -5.59 -7.25
C ALA A 30 -15.55 -6.70 -8.31
N ILE A 31 -14.62 -7.65 -8.29
CA ILE A 31 -14.62 -8.82 -9.19
C ILE A 31 -15.90 -9.65 -9.03
N LYS A 32 -16.38 -9.86 -7.80
CA LYS A 32 -17.62 -10.60 -7.54
C LYS A 32 -18.84 -9.88 -8.10
N GLU A 33 -18.94 -8.56 -7.92
CA GLU A 33 -20.08 -7.76 -8.38
C GLU A 33 -20.07 -7.54 -9.91
N LEU A 34 -18.89 -7.55 -10.53
CA LEU A 34 -18.76 -7.59 -11.98
C LEU A 34 -19.43 -8.84 -12.56
N GLY A 35 -19.25 -10.00 -11.90
CA GLY A 35 -19.91 -11.25 -12.27
C GLY A 35 -21.45 -11.21 -12.16
N THR A 36 -22.01 -10.34 -11.32
CA THR A 36 -23.47 -10.16 -11.17
C THR A 36 -24.04 -9.06 -12.07
N LYS A 37 -23.21 -8.40 -12.90
CA LYS A 37 -23.58 -7.28 -13.79
C LYS A 37 -24.15 -6.06 -13.06
N THR A 38 -23.74 -5.84 -11.81
CA THR A 38 -24.17 -4.69 -11.00
C THR A 38 -23.18 -3.53 -11.14
N TYR A 39 -23.15 -2.90 -12.32
CA TYR A 39 -22.07 -1.97 -12.70
C TYR A 39 -21.95 -0.70 -11.86
N SER A 40 -23.05 -0.17 -11.32
CA SER A 40 -23.01 1.03 -10.46
C SER A 40 -22.21 0.80 -9.18
N HIS A 41 -22.38 -0.37 -8.54
CA HIS A 41 -21.63 -0.70 -7.34
C HIS A 41 -20.15 -0.98 -7.63
N VAL A 42 -19.83 -1.55 -8.81
CA VAL A 42 -18.43 -1.72 -9.24
C VAL A 42 -17.74 -0.35 -9.35
N GLN A 43 -18.41 0.66 -9.91
CA GLN A 43 -17.85 2.01 -10.00
C GLN A 43 -17.58 2.62 -8.61
N ASP A 44 -18.49 2.44 -7.64
CA ASP A 44 -18.28 2.90 -6.26
C ASP A 44 -17.06 2.21 -5.60
N LEU A 45 -16.84 0.93 -5.91
CA LEU A 45 -15.69 0.18 -5.42
C LEU A 45 -14.38 0.66 -6.07
N CYS A 46 -14.38 1.00 -7.36
CA CYS A 46 -13.22 1.59 -8.02
C CYS A 46 -12.84 2.95 -7.40
N ILE A 47 -13.83 3.80 -7.10
CA ILE A 47 -13.59 5.08 -6.41
C ILE A 47 -12.94 4.84 -5.03
N GLU A 48 -13.38 3.80 -4.31
CA GLU A 48 -12.80 3.47 -3.01
C GLU A 48 -11.38 2.90 -3.11
N ILE A 49 -11.05 2.16 -4.17
CA ILE A 49 -9.67 1.74 -4.46
C ILE A 49 -8.78 2.97 -4.67
N ASN A 50 -9.20 3.93 -5.49
CA ASN A 50 -8.41 5.16 -5.72
C ASN A 50 -8.23 5.98 -4.43
N ARG A 51 -9.24 5.99 -3.54
CA ARG A 51 -9.10 6.64 -2.22
C ARG A 51 -8.08 5.94 -1.31
N LEU A 52 -7.99 4.61 -1.39
CA LEU A 52 -7.03 3.82 -0.63
C LEU A 52 -5.61 4.00 -1.15
N GLU A 53 -5.42 3.96 -2.47
CA GLU A 53 -4.13 4.28 -3.13
C GLU A 53 -3.63 5.66 -2.66
N ASN A 54 -4.45 6.70 -2.80
CA ASN A 54 -4.09 8.06 -2.38
C ASN A 54 -3.71 8.14 -0.89
N ARG A 55 -4.31 7.29 -0.04
CA ARG A 55 -3.96 7.21 1.38
C ARG A 55 -2.64 6.49 1.59
N ILE A 56 -2.37 5.43 0.84
CA ILE A 56 -1.11 4.68 0.85
C ILE A 56 0.04 5.57 0.35
N ASP A 57 -0.12 6.29 -0.76
CA ASP A 57 0.88 7.24 -1.28
C ASP A 57 1.27 8.30 -0.23
N ARG A 58 0.29 8.88 0.48
CA ARG A 58 0.57 9.80 1.59
C ARG A 58 1.36 9.14 2.72
N LYS A 59 0.93 7.95 3.16
CA LYS A 59 1.64 7.19 4.21
C LYS A 59 3.06 6.83 3.79
N TYR A 60 3.24 6.45 2.53
CA TYR A 60 4.54 6.14 1.93
C TYR A 60 5.47 7.37 1.99
N ARG A 61 5.01 8.52 1.48
CA ARG A 61 5.79 9.77 1.49
C ARG A 61 6.17 10.21 2.91
N ASP A 62 5.23 10.13 3.84
CA ASP A 62 5.47 10.47 5.25
C ASP A 62 6.50 9.51 5.89
N ALA A 63 6.35 8.21 5.63
CA ALA A 63 7.26 7.18 6.13
C ALA A 63 8.67 7.32 5.56
N LEU A 64 8.79 7.58 4.26
CA LEU A 64 10.06 7.82 3.58
C LEU A 64 10.72 9.10 4.10
N GLY A 65 9.95 10.18 4.21
CA GLY A 65 10.42 11.46 4.76
C GLY A 65 10.96 11.31 6.18
N LYS A 66 10.24 10.58 7.05
CA LYS A 66 10.71 10.26 8.40
C LYS A 66 11.98 9.41 8.36
N LEU A 67 12.03 8.37 7.52
CA LEU A 67 13.14 7.43 7.42
C LEU A 67 14.47 8.12 7.05
N VAL A 68 14.45 9.00 6.04
CA VAL A 68 15.67 9.62 5.51
C VAL A 68 16.14 10.84 6.31
N ASN A 69 15.23 11.51 7.03
CA ASN A 69 15.55 12.75 7.76
C ASN A 69 15.80 12.54 9.26
N THR A 70 15.56 11.33 9.80
CA THR A 70 15.84 11.05 11.23
C THR A 70 17.35 11.05 11.48
N PRO A 71 17.89 11.91 12.36
CA PRO A 71 19.32 11.93 12.66
C PRO A 71 19.80 10.63 13.31
N GLY A 72 20.99 10.17 12.91
CA GLY A 72 21.61 8.96 13.50
C GLY A 72 21.00 7.64 13.02
N ASN A 73 20.17 7.66 11.99
CA ASN A 73 19.60 6.44 11.42
C ASN A 73 20.66 5.63 10.66
N ASP A 74 20.63 4.31 10.77
CA ASP A 74 21.58 3.42 10.08
C ASP A 74 21.31 3.46 8.56
N PRO A 75 22.30 3.84 7.71
CA PRO A 75 22.15 3.85 6.27
C PRO A 75 21.69 2.50 5.68
N VAL A 76 22.11 1.38 6.26
CA VAL A 76 21.67 0.05 5.82
C VAL A 76 20.19 -0.14 6.10
N MET A 77 19.69 0.34 7.25
CA MET A 77 18.27 0.31 7.56
C MET A 77 17.45 1.25 6.67
N ILE A 78 17.99 2.41 6.30
CA ILE A 78 17.36 3.31 5.34
C ILE A 78 17.16 2.59 4.00
N ILE A 79 18.20 1.92 3.47
CA ILE A 79 18.10 1.20 2.20
C ILE A 79 17.03 0.11 2.26
N LYS A 80 17.06 -0.72 3.32
CA LYS A 80 16.11 -1.83 3.50
C LYS A 80 14.66 -1.34 3.58
N TRP A 81 14.39 -0.31 4.38
CA TRP A 81 13.03 0.19 4.57
C TRP A 81 12.53 0.99 3.39
N LYS A 82 13.39 1.77 2.72
CA LYS A 82 13.03 2.44 1.47
C LYS A 82 12.53 1.43 0.44
N ASP A 83 13.29 0.37 0.19
CA ASP A 83 12.95 -0.68 -0.78
C ASP A 83 11.61 -1.36 -0.42
N ILE A 84 11.38 -1.68 0.86
CA ILE A 84 10.11 -2.26 1.32
C ILE A 84 8.94 -1.28 1.14
N TYR A 85 9.14 -0.01 1.45
CA TYR A 85 8.10 1.01 1.30
C TYR A 85 7.74 1.25 -0.18
N GLU A 86 8.74 1.25 -1.07
CA GLU A 86 8.52 1.31 -2.53
C GLU A 86 7.72 0.10 -3.01
N LEU A 87 8.07 -1.13 -2.59
CA LEU A 87 7.30 -2.32 -2.93
C LEU A 87 5.85 -2.29 -2.43
N MET A 88 5.58 -1.61 -1.31
CA MET A 88 4.23 -1.46 -0.78
C MET A 88 3.41 -0.43 -1.56
N GLU A 89 4.02 0.65 -2.01
CA GLU A 89 3.38 1.65 -2.86
C GLU A 89 3.15 1.10 -4.28
N ASP A 90 4.11 0.41 -4.87
CA ASP A 90 3.94 -0.35 -6.12
C ASP A 90 2.73 -1.31 -6.07
N ALA A 91 2.48 -1.93 -4.91
CA ALA A 91 1.33 -2.81 -4.72
C ALA A 91 -0.01 -2.05 -4.70
N ALA A 92 -0.01 -0.80 -4.21
CA ALA A 92 -1.17 0.08 -4.23
C ALA A 92 -1.45 0.60 -5.65
N ASP A 93 -0.40 0.98 -6.40
CA ASP A 93 -0.50 1.37 -7.81
C ASP A 93 -1.08 0.24 -8.67
N ARG A 94 -0.61 -0.99 -8.47
CA ARG A 94 -1.17 -2.16 -9.17
C ARG A 94 -2.62 -2.43 -8.81
N ALA A 95 -3.06 -2.03 -7.62
CA ALA A 95 -4.47 -2.10 -7.26
C ALA A 95 -5.30 -1.01 -7.96
N GLU A 96 -4.74 0.20 -8.10
CA GLU A 96 -5.34 1.30 -8.87
C GLU A 96 -5.51 0.93 -10.34
N ASP A 97 -4.51 0.29 -10.95
CA ASP A 97 -4.55 -0.21 -12.33
C ASP A 97 -5.73 -1.16 -12.61
N VAL A 98 -6.24 -1.86 -11.58
CA VAL A 98 -7.42 -2.74 -11.69
C VAL A 98 -8.73 -1.94 -11.65
N ALA A 99 -8.72 -0.76 -11.03
CA ALA A 99 -9.89 0.09 -10.85
C ALA A 99 -10.12 1.08 -12.01
N ASN A 100 -9.06 1.44 -12.74
CA ASN A 100 -9.07 2.34 -13.90
C ASN A 100 -9.33 1.61 -15.23
#